data_AF-A0A816AJ37-F1
#
_entry.id   AF-A0A816AJ37-F1
#
_cell.length_a   1.000
_cell.length_b   1.000
_cell.length_c   1.000
_cell.angle_alpha   90.00
_cell.angle_beta   90.00
_cell.angle_gamma   90.00
#
_symmetry.space_group_name_H-M   'P 1'
#
loop_
_entity.id
_entity.type
_entity.pdbx_description
1 polymer ?
#
loop_
_entity_poly.entity_id
_entity_poly.type
_entity_poly.pdbx_seq_one_letter_code
_entity_poly.pdbx_strand_id
1 'polypeptide(L)'
;MPRDLLQIHNARKVAMKVLLSRKDELLNLHYVAMAMPSLVWKLETVPDLLLVLSEPDLCNEINKLWGFKSTDQAAKQLFYDTTFSIGDYFVSPLLTKINCFDEEPTVPFSILIHRNQTTESHITHFLTMKLNKKPSLKRLVDDNIFITHDREDAITNSISFVFPQWTQFSDYVHLKRNLKTHCRKEQIGKDLRKRIFEYIDILQLSETLEQFDDTYDELSKICPEDLLKYIDNNLKEVLINITVFTLRSHGYLCSDVIPYSNRCEGFNFMLKQLNEWKKSSVDAVVLSFHRLLAHFLIDIRRSRAGLGKYHLKSIAARYALDTDDIEDEPKISMNDIVKELQADLY
;
A
#
# COMPACT_ATOMS: atom_id res chain seq x y z
N MET A 1 -5.10 -36.23 18.37
CA MET A 1 -3.65 -36.07 18.12
C MET A 1 -3.45 -34.80 17.32
N PRO A 2 -2.79 -33.76 17.86
CA PRO A 2 -2.48 -32.59 17.07
C PRO A 2 -1.41 -33.01 16.05
N ARG A 3 -1.75 -32.95 14.76
CA ARG A 3 -0.75 -33.07 13.69
C ARG A 3 0.13 -31.84 13.81
N ASP A 4 1.40 -32.06 14.08
CA ASP A 4 2.41 -31.02 14.19
C ASP A 4 2.41 -30.16 12.92
N LEU A 5 1.79 -28.98 13.00
CA LEU A 5 1.57 -28.06 11.88
C LEU A 5 2.92 -27.61 11.29
N LEU A 6 3.96 -27.57 12.11
CA LEU A 6 5.34 -27.32 11.70
C LEU A 6 5.85 -28.40 10.75
N GLN A 7 5.47 -29.66 10.98
CA GLN A 7 5.80 -30.79 10.12
C GLN A 7 5.07 -30.71 8.77
N ILE A 8 3.81 -30.24 8.76
CA ILE A 8 3.05 -29.98 7.52
C ILE A 8 3.64 -28.79 6.76
N HIS A 9 4.02 -27.73 7.45
CA HIS A 9 4.68 -26.55 6.89
C HIS A 9 6.03 -26.92 6.27
N ASN A 10 6.86 -27.67 6.99
CA ASN A 10 8.15 -28.16 6.51
C ASN A 10 8.00 -29.15 5.35
N ALA A 11 7.02 -30.05 5.39
CA ALA A 11 6.72 -30.94 4.28
C ALA A 11 6.28 -30.19 3.02
N ARG A 12 5.46 -29.13 3.17
CA ARG A 12 5.12 -28.22 2.07
C ARG A 12 6.35 -27.49 1.52
N LYS A 13 7.22 -26.99 2.39
CA LYS A 13 8.47 -26.32 2.02
C LYS A 13 9.40 -27.25 1.23
N VAL A 14 9.56 -28.50 1.65
CA VAL A 14 10.35 -29.51 0.93
C VAL A 14 9.69 -29.89 -0.40
N ALA A 15 8.37 -30.12 -0.42
CA ALA A 15 7.65 -30.44 -1.65
C ALA A 15 7.71 -29.29 -2.68
N MET A 16 7.62 -28.04 -2.22
CA MET A 16 7.80 -26.86 -3.05
C MET A 16 9.23 -26.74 -3.57
N LYS A 17 10.25 -27.01 -2.75
CA LYS A 17 11.65 -27.02 -3.21
C LYS A 17 11.90 -28.07 -4.29
N VAL A 18 11.21 -29.21 -4.23
CA VAL A 18 11.24 -30.23 -5.29
C VAL A 18 10.49 -29.77 -6.55
N LEU A 19 9.35 -29.09 -6.41
CA LEU A 19 8.59 -28.54 -7.55
C LEU A 19 9.34 -27.42 -8.28
N LEU A 20 10.01 -26.51 -7.55
CA LEU A 20 10.80 -25.38 -8.06
C LEU A 20 12.10 -25.80 -8.77
N SER A 21 12.47 -27.07 -8.73
CA SER A 21 13.68 -27.59 -9.41
C SER A 21 13.57 -27.62 -10.94
N ARG A 22 12.41 -27.28 -11.51
CA ARG A 22 12.14 -27.27 -12.95
C ARG A 22 12.43 -25.88 -13.53
N LYS A 23 13.12 -25.83 -14.68
CA LYS A 23 13.57 -24.61 -15.38
C LYS A 23 12.44 -23.73 -15.97
N ASP A 24 11.18 -24.07 -15.74
CA ASP A 24 10.02 -23.37 -16.30
C ASP A 24 9.28 -22.62 -15.19
N GLU A 25 9.53 -21.31 -15.11
CA GLU A 25 8.99 -20.43 -14.08
C GLU A 25 7.45 -20.32 -14.15
N LEU A 26 6.84 -20.43 -15.34
CA LEU A 26 5.39 -20.35 -15.49
C LEU A 26 4.73 -21.64 -15.03
N LEU A 27 5.32 -22.80 -15.36
CA LEU A 27 4.85 -24.08 -14.84
C LEU A 27 4.96 -24.14 -13.32
N ASN A 28 6.08 -23.67 -12.75
CA ASN A 28 6.27 -23.59 -11.31
C ASN A 28 5.22 -22.68 -10.65
N LEU A 29 4.93 -21.55 -11.27
CA LEU A 29 3.90 -20.62 -10.80
C LEU A 29 2.51 -21.27 -10.77
N HIS A 30 2.16 -22.06 -11.77
CA HIS A 30 0.91 -22.83 -11.76
C HIS A 30 0.88 -23.85 -10.62
N TYR A 31 1.99 -24.54 -10.35
CA TYR A 31 2.06 -25.44 -9.19
C TYR A 31 1.92 -24.69 -7.86
N VAL A 32 2.55 -23.52 -7.74
CA VAL A 32 2.40 -22.64 -6.57
C VAL A 32 0.94 -22.22 -6.38
N ALA A 33 0.27 -21.77 -7.45
CA ALA A 33 -1.14 -21.39 -7.40
C ALA A 33 -2.06 -22.56 -7.03
N MET A 34 -1.77 -23.78 -7.51
CA MET A 34 -2.49 -25.00 -7.13
C MET A 34 -2.26 -25.39 -5.67
N ALA A 35 -1.03 -25.23 -5.17
CA ALA A 35 -0.68 -25.57 -3.79
C ALA A 35 -1.19 -24.55 -2.77
N MET A 36 -1.32 -23.28 -3.18
CA MET A 36 -1.76 -22.16 -2.34
C MET A 36 -2.92 -21.38 -3.00
N PRO A 37 -4.08 -22.03 -3.22
CA PRO A 37 -5.21 -21.42 -3.91
C PRO A 37 -5.85 -20.27 -3.13
N SER A 38 -5.56 -20.17 -1.83
CA SER A 38 -6.02 -19.08 -0.97
C SER A 38 -5.25 -17.78 -1.21
N LEU A 39 -3.96 -17.89 -1.55
CA LEU A 39 -3.02 -16.78 -1.76
C LEU A 39 -3.16 -16.16 -3.15
N VAL A 40 -3.19 -17.00 -4.19
CA VAL A 40 -3.25 -16.56 -5.59
C VAL A 40 -4.72 -16.37 -5.98
N TRP A 41 -5.20 -15.14 -5.99
CA TRP A 41 -6.58 -14.82 -6.31
C TRP A 41 -6.84 -14.78 -7.81
N LYS A 42 -5.82 -14.43 -8.59
CA LYS A 42 -5.86 -14.39 -10.05
C LYS A 42 -4.48 -14.74 -10.60
N LEU A 43 -4.47 -15.56 -11.65
CA LEU A 43 -3.30 -15.89 -12.46
C LEU A 43 -3.75 -15.90 -13.92
N GLU A 44 -3.17 -15.01 -14.71
CA GLU A 44 -3.25 -14.99 -16.17
C GLU A 44 -1.82 -15.06 -16.71
N THR A 45 -1.57 -15.96 -17.65
CA THR A 45 -0.26 -16.14 -18.29
C THR A 45 -0.27 -15.75 -19.76
N VAL A 46 -1.45 -15.42 -20.31
CA VAL A 46 -1.68 -15.06 -21.71
C VAL A 46 -2.68 -13.88 -21.76
N PRO A 47 -2.44 -12.82 -22.57
CA PRO A 47 -1.26 -12.62 -23.43
C PRO A 47 0.02 -12.32 -22.64
N ASP A 48 -0.13 -11.76 -21.45
CA ASP A 48 0.98 -11.41 -20.56
C ASP A 48 0.71 -11.94 -19.15
N LEU A 49 1.79 -12.04 -18.37
CA LEU A 49 1.68 -12.45 -16.98
C LEU A 49 0.99 -11.36 -16.14
N LEU A 50 -0.07 -11.76 -15.45
CA LEU A 50 -0.75 -10.97 -14.42
C LEU A 50 -1.13 -11.87 -13.25
N LEU A 51 -0.76 -11.45 -12.05
CA LEU A 51 -1.05 -12.11 -10.79
C LEU A 51 -1.64 -11.14 -9.79
N VAL A 52 -2.66 -11.59 -9.07
CA VAL A 52 -3.15 -10.90 -7.89
C VAL A 52 -2.95 -11.82 -6.69
N LEU A 53 -2.12 -11.37 -5.76
CA LEU A 53 -1.81 -12.08 -4.52
C LEU A 53 -2.45 -11.38 -3.32
N SER A 54 -2.97 -12.15 -2.39
CA SER A 54 -3.38 -11.64 -1.08
C SER A 54 -3.58 -12.78 -0.08
N GLU A 55 -3.16 -12.55 1.17
CA GLU A 55 -3.23 -13.54 2.24
C GLU A 55 -4.59 -13.41 2.97
N PRO A 56 -5.50 -14.40 2.85
CA PRO A 56 -6.86 -14.24 3.36
C PRO A 56 -6.95 -14.03 4.86
N ASP A 57 -6.05 -14.64 5.62
CA ASP A 57 -6.01 -14.46 7.07
C ASP A 57 -5.60 -13.04 7.44
N LEU A 58 -4.61 -12.46 6.74
CA LEU A 58 -4.25 -11.06 6.89
C LEU A 58 -5.41 -10.14 6.52
N CYS A 59 -6.10 -10.41 5.41
CA CYS A 59 -7.30 -9.66 5.05
C CYS A 59 -8.39 -9.77 6.12
N ASN A 60 -8.62 -10.96 6.70
CA ASN A 60 -9.60 -11.16 7.75
C ASN A 60 -9.24 -10.34 9.00
N GLU A 61 -7.97 -10.32 9.38
CA GLU A 61 -7.47 -9.51 10.49
C GLU A 61 -7.65 -8.02 10.22
N ILE A 62 -7.22 -7.53 9.06
CA ILE A 62 -7.43 -6.14 8.63
C ILE A 62 -8.91 -5.77 8.70
N ASN A 63 -9.81 -6.63 8.22
CA ASN A 63 -11.24 -6.34 8.20
C ASN A 63 -11.88 -6.31 9.59
N LYS A 64 -11.42 -7.14 10.52
CA LYS A 64 -11.83 -7.05 11.94
C LYS A 64 -11.42 -5.70 12.52
N LEU A 65 -10.17 -5.32 12.28
CA LEU A 65 -9.58 -4.09 12.83
C LEU A 65 -10.12 -2.82 12.16
N TRP A 66 -10.49 -2.86 10.89
CA TRP A 66 -11.25 -1.81 10.22
C TRP A 66 -12.67 -1.60 10.77
N GLY A 67 -13.19 -2.54 11.56
CA GLY A 67 -14.41 -2.34 12.35
C GLY A 67 -14.20 -1.40 13.54
N PHE A 68 -12.97 -1.01 13.84
CA PHE A 68 -12.66 -0.04 14.89
C PHE A 68 -13.03 1.37 14.44
N LYS A 69 -14.05 1.92 15.07
CA LYS A 69 -14.48 3.30 14.92
C LYS A 69 -14.08 4.07 16.18
N SER A 70 -12.99 4.83 16.12
CA SER A 70 -12.61 5.74 17.22
C SER A 70 -13.61 6.89 17.36
N THR A 71 -14.24 7.26 16.26
CA THR A 71 -15.46 8.07 16.14
C THR A 71 -16.30 7.46 15.01
N ASP A 72 -17.61 7.69 14.98
CA ASP A 72 -18.55 7.01 14.06
C ASP A 72 -18.26 7.20 12.54
N GLN A 73 -17.28 8.05 12.18
CA GLN A 73 -16.99 8.51 10.83
C GLN A 73 -15.54 8.29 10.34
N ALA A 74 -14.68 7.58 11.07
CA ALA A 74 -13.29 7.38 10.62
C ALA A 74 -13.25 6.61 9.29
N ALA A 75 -12.86 7.29 8.21
CA ALA A 75 -12.77 6.69 6.89
C ALA A 75 -11.57 5.73 6.82
N LYS A 76 -11.71 4.70 5.99
CA LYS A 76 -10.66 3.71 5.78
C LYS A 76 -9.69 4.20 4.71
N GLN A 77 -8.41 4.03 4.99
CA GLN A 77 -7.35 4.55 4.15
C GLN A 77 -6.64 3.41 3.40
N LEU A 78 -6.63 3.52 2.08
CA LEU A 78 -5.83 2.70 1.19
C LEU A 78 -4.71 3.53 0.54
N PHE A 79 -3.60 2.88 0.23
CA PHE A 79 -2.49 3.48 -0.52
C PHE A 79 -2.13 2.60 -1.72
N TYR A 80 -2.00 3.23 -2.87
CA TYR A 80 -1.63 2.60 -4.14
C TYR A 80 -0.68 3.55 -4.88
N ASP A 81 0.52 3.66 -4.32
CA ASP A 81 1.43 4.76 -4.60
C ASP A 81 2.28 4.53 -5.85
N THR A 82 3.16 3.53 -5.86
CA THR A 82 4.10 3.32 -6.97
C THR A 82 4.19 1.87 -7.41
N THR A 83 4.44 1.69 -8.71
CA THR A 83 4.74 0.40 -9.30
C THR A 83 6.26 0.16 -9.28
N PHE A 84 6.69 -0.90 -8.61
CA PHE A 84 8.10 -1.28 -8.45
C PHE A 84 8.53 -2.23 -9.56
N SER A 85 9.70 -2.01 -10.14
CA SER A 85 10.34 -3.02 -10.98
C SER A 85 11.00 -4.06 -10.08
N ILE A 86 10.79 -5.34 -10.34
CA ILE A 86 11.52 -6.45 -9.72
C ILE A 86 11.82 -7.47 -10.83
N GLY A 87 13.08 -7.52 -11.27
CA GLY A 87 13.46 -8.28 -12.47
C GLY A 87 12.69 -7.79 -13.71
N ASP A 88 12.02 -8.73 -14.40
CA ASP A 88 11.22 -8.47 -15.60
C ASP A 88 9.75 -8.14 -15.30
N TYR A 89 9.41 -7.90 -14.03
CA TYR A 89 8.05 -7.72 -13.55
C TYR A 89 7.85 -6.39 -12.85
N PHE A 90 6.62 -5.91 -12.93
CA PHE A 90 6.11 -4.79 -12.18
C PHE A 90 5.29 -5.27 -11.00
N VAL A 91 5.46 -4.62 -9.85
CA VAL A 91 4.76 -4.93 -8.61
C VAL A 91 4.09 -3.68 -8.07
N SER A 92 2.77 -3.70 -7.96
CA SER A 92 1.97 -2.60 -7.43
C SER A 92 1.25 -3.06 -6.15
N PRO A 93 1.80 -2.75 -4.97
CA PRO A 93 1.17 -3.11 -3.71
C PRO A 93 0.01 -2.17 -3.39
N LEU A 94 -1.11 -2.76 -2.97
CA LEU A 94 -2.17 -2.03 -2.26
C LEU A 94 -1.92 -2.17 -0.77
N LEU A 95 -1.70 -1.06 -0.09
CA LEU A 95 -1.44 -1.01 1.34
C LEU A 95 -2.64 -0.42 2.08
N THR A 96 -2.77 -0.74 3.36
CA THR A 96 -3.75 -0.14 4.26
C THR A 96 -3.12 0.26 5.58
N LYS A 97 -3.67 1.29 6.19
CA LYS A 97 -3.39 1.65 7.58
C LYS A 97 -4.31 0.89 8.54
N ILE A 98 -3.77 0.48 9.68
CA ILE A 98 -4.56 -0.07 10.80
C ILE A 98 -4.56 0.95 11.94
N ASN A 99 -5.69 1.65 12.12
CA ASN A 99 -5.82 2.78 13.04
C ASN A 99 -6.10 2.40 14.51
N CYS A 100 -6.30 1.11 14.81
CA CYS A 100 -6.57 0.63 16.16
C CYS A 100 -5.30 0.54 17.04
N PHE A 101 -4.11 0.66 16.45
CA PHE A 101 -2.84 0.73 17.16
C PHE A 101 -2.38 2.18 17.28
N ASP A 102 -1.55 2.49 18.28
CA ASP A 102 -0.96 3.82 18.48
C ASP A 102 0.04 4.18 17.38
N GLU A 103 0.84 3.22 16.91
CA GLU A 103 1.79 3.40 15.81
C GLU A 103 1.11 3.47 14.44
N GLU A 104 -0.15 3.04 14.37
CA GLU A 104 -0.97 2.97 13.17
C GLU A 104 -0.26 2.35 11.96
N PRO A 105 0.12 1.06 12.04
CA PRO A 105 0.98 0.45 11.04
C PRO A 105 0.34 0.39 9.67
N THR A 106 1.19 0.50 8.65
CA THR A 106 0.83 0.28 7.25
C THR A 106 1.18 -1.16 6.89
N VAL A 107 0.20 -1.89 6.36
CA VAL A 107 0.32 -3.32 6.02
C VAL A 107 -0.15 -3.57 4.60
N PRO A 108 0.41 -4.56 3.90
CA PRO A 108 -0.07 -4.97 2.58
C PRO A 108 -1.45 -5.62 2.66
N PHE A 109 -2.32 -5.23 1.73
CA PHE A 109 -3.67 -5.76 1.57
C PHE A 109 -3.74 -6.75 0.40
N SER A 110 -3.26 -6.31 -0.77
CA SER A 110 -3.13 -7.12 -1.97
C SER A 110 -1.95 -6.64 -2.79
N ILE A 111 -1.41 -7.52 -3.64
CA ILE A 111 -0.25 -7.23 -4.47
C ILE A 111 -0.58 -7.64 -5.90
N LEU A 112 -0.43 -6.69 -6.83
CA LEU A 112 -0.46 -6.95 -8.26
C LEU A 112 0.97 -7.20 -8.74
N ILE A 113 1.20 -8.31 -9.45
CA ILE A 113 2.44 -8.58 -10.19
C ILE A 113 2.07 -8.71 -11.66
N HIS A 114 2.71 -7.96 -12.54
CA HIS A 114 2.35 -7.90 -13.95
C HIS A 114 3.54 -7.56 -14.83
N ARG A 115 3.50 -7.93 -16.11
CA ARG A 115 4.61 -7.64 -17.05
C ARG A 115 4.51 -6.26 -17.70
N ASN A 116 3.30 -5.75 -17.88
CA ASN A 116 3.03 -4.49 -18.59
C ASN A 116 2.25 -3.52 -17.70
N GLN A 117 2.73 -2.30 -17.54
CA GLN A 117 2.03 -1.24 -16.80
C GLN A 117 0.87 -0.67 -17.61
N THR A 118 -0.25 -1.39 -17.64
CA THR A 118 -1.46 -0.98 -18.36
C THR A 118 -2.60 -0.65 -17.40
N THR A 119 -3.49 0.27 -17.80
CA THR A 119 -4.75 0.53 -17.09
C THR A 119 -5.55 -0.75 -16.88
N GLU A 120 -5.55 -1.66 -17.85
CA GLU A 120 -6.27 -2.93 -17.78
C GLU A 120 -5.72 -3.86 -16.69
N SER A 121 -4.40 -3.87 -16.46
CA SER A 121 -3.81 -4.62 -15.35
C SER A 121 -4.30 -4.13 -13.99
N HIS A 122 -4.40 -2.81 -13.80
CA HIS A 122 -4.94 -2.23 -12.56
C HIS A 122 -6.45 -2.45 -12.43
N ILE A 123 -7.22 -2.35 -13.53
CA ILE A 123 -8.65 -2.69 -13.54
C ILE A 123 -8.85 -4.14 -13.09
N THR A 124 -8.08 -5.08 -13.65
CA THR A 124 -8.15 -6.51 -13.27
C THR A 124 -7.80 -6.71 -11.80
N HIS A 125 -6.82 -5.97 -11.26
CA HIS A 125 -6.50 -6.02 -9.83
C HIS A 125 -7.70 -5.61 -8.97
N PHE A 126 -8.26 -4.42 -9.22
CA PHE A 126 -9.39 -3.91 -8.45
C PHE A 126 -10.66 -4.73 -8.65
N LEU A 127 -10.95 -5.22 -9.86
CA LEU A 127 -12.08 -6.12 -10.12
C LEU A 127 -11.91 -7.45 -9.40
N THR A 128 -10.69 -8.02 -9.39
CA THR A 128 -10.41 -9.25 -8.64
C THR A 128 -10.73 -9.05 -7.17
N MET A 129 -10.34 -7.93 -6.58
CA MET A 129 -10.69 -7.61 -5.19
C MET A 129 -12.20 -7.43 -4.99
N LYS A 130 -12.86 -6.67 -5.88
CA LYS A 130 -14.31 -6.37 -5.82
C LYS A 130 -15.18 -7.62 -5.92
N LEU A 131 -14.81 -8.54 -6.83
CA LEU A 131 -15.59 -9.73 -7.14
C LEU A 131 -15.26 -10.92 -6.24
N ASN A 132 -14.15 -10.86 -5.50
CA ASN A 132 -13.77 -11.94 -4.62
C ASN A 132 -14.78 -12.04 -3.47
N LYS A 133 -15.54 -13.14 -3.48
CA LYS A 133 -16.67 -13.42 -2.58
C LYS A 133 -16.24 -13.70 -1.13
N LYS A 134 -14.96 -13.56 -0.78
CA LYS A 134 -14.49 -13.77 0.58
C LYS A 134 -15.12 -12.73 1.52
N PRO A 135 -15.71 -13.14 2.66
CA PRO A 135 -16.42 -12.23 3.58
C PRO A 135 -15.61 -11.03 4.05
N SER A 136 -14.29 -11.17 4.12
CA SER A 136 -13.34 -10.08 4.41
C SER A 136 -13.58 -8.87 3.50
N LEU A 137 -13.78 -9.09 2.20
CA LEU A 137 -13.75 -8.02 1.20
C LEU A 137 -15.08 -7.29 1.02
N LYS A 138 -16.16 -7.77 1.61
CA LYS A 138 -17.49 -7.13 1.51
C LYS A 138 -17.45 -5.67 1.99
N ARG A 139 -16.63 -5.40 3.02
CA ARG A 139 -16.40 -4.08 3.58
C ARG A 139 -15.64 -3.10 2.67
N LEU A 140 -15.02 -3.57 1.59
CA LEU A 140 -14.38 -2.69 0.61
C LEU A 140 -15.38 -1.98 -0.31
N VAL A 141 -16.57 -2.56 -0.47
CA VAL A 141 -17.59 -2.02 -1.37
C VAL A 141 -18.51 -1.07 -0.62
N ASP A 142 -18.82 -1.40 0.64
CA ASP A 142 -19.91 -0.78 1.40
C ASP A 142 -19.44 0.36 2.35
N ASP A 143 -18.14 0.45 2.66
CA ASP A 143 -17.63 1.42 3.64
C ASP A 143 -17.03 2.68 2.97
N ASN A 144 -17.03 3.80 3.70
CA ASN A 144 -16.37 5.04 3.29
C ASN A 144 -14.85 4.83 3.22
N ILE A 145 -14.34 4.67 2.01
CA ILE A 145 -12.93 4.44 1.70
C ILE A 145 -12.41 5.62 0.90
N PHE A 146 -11.23 6.08 1.31
CA PHE A 146 -10.41 6.90 0.44
C PHE A 146 -9.10 6.17 0.13
N ILE A 147 -8.59 6.46 -1.07
CA ILE A 147 -7.37 5.86 -1.58
C ILE A 147 -6.42 6.97 -2.02
N THR A 148 -5.13 6.76 -1.75
CA THR A 148 -4.09 7.69 -2.13
C THR A 148 -3.14 7.06 -3.13
N HIS A 149 -2.82 7.81 -4.18
CA HIS A 149 -1.96 7.36 -5.28
C HIS A 149 -1.12 8.53 -5.84
N ASP A 150 -0.13 8.22 -6.67
CA ASP A 150 0.82 9.19 -7.25
C ASP A 150 0.32 9.93 -8.51
N ARG A 151 -0.99 9.78 -8.82
CA ARG A 151 -1.69 10.34 -9.99
C ARG A 151 -1.28 9.77 -11.35
N GLU A 152 -0.74 8.55 -11.42
CA GLU A 152 -0.64 7.87 -12.72
C GLU A 152 -2.05 7.65 -13.34
N ASP A 153 -2.24 8.08 -14.60
CA ASP A 153 -3.53 7.99 -15.30
C ASP A 153 -4.11 6.57 -15.30
N ALA A 154 -3.24 5.56 -15.46
CA ALA A 154 -3.64 4.16 -15.44
C ALA A 154 -4.26 3.75 -14.09
N ILE A 155 -3.71 4.25 -13.00
CA ILE A 155 -4.19 4.01 -11.63
C ILE A 155 -5.50 4.77 -11.41
N THR A 156 -5.51 6.08 -11.65
CA THR A 156 -6.69 6.94 -11.43
C THR A 156 -7.90 6.47 -12.23
N ASN A 157 -7.71 6.15 -13.51
CA ASN A 157 -8.81 5.65 -14.36
C ASN A 157 -9.32 4.29 -13.89
N SER A 158 -8.42 3.39 -13.45
CA SER A 158 -8.82 2.07 -12.97
C SER A 158 -9.63 2.12 -11.66
N ILE A 159 -9.24 2.96 -10.71
CA ILE A 159 -9.96 3.16 -9.45
C ILE A 159 -11.34 3.75 -9.75
N SER A 160 -11.39 4.82 -10.55
CA SER A 160 -12.63 5.51 -10.91
C SER A 160 -13.61 4.59 -11.64
N PHE A 161 -13.10 3.69 -12.48
CA PHE A 161 -13.91 2.71 -13.20
C PHE A 161 -14.47 1.61 -12.28
N VAL A 162 -13.65 1.05 -11.38
CA VAL A 162 -14.07 -0.10 -10.55
C VAL A 162 -14.80 0.32 -9.28
N PHE A 163 -14.34 1.41 -8.65
CA PHE A 163 -14.83 1.96 -7.38
C PHE A 163 -15.12 3.47 -7.51
N PRO A 164 -16.15 3.87 -8.29
CA PRO A 164 -16.48 5.29 -8.49
C PRO A 164 -16.89 6.01 -7.20
N GLN A 165 -17.25 5.26 -6.15
CA GLN A 165 -17.62 5.80 -4.85
C GLN A 165 -16.42 6.08 -3.93
N TRP A 166 -15.22 5.61 -4.27
CA TRP A 166 -14.03 5.87 -3.45
C TRP A 166 -13.50 7.27 -3.70
N THR A 167 -13.23 7.99 -2.60
CA THR A 167 -12.55 9.29 -2.69
C THR A 167 -11.08 9.07 -3.02
N GLN A 168 -10.57 9.78 -4.02
CA GLN A 168 -9.18 9.68 -4.45
C GLN A 168 -8.40 10.91 -4.01
N PHE A 169 -7.29 10.69 -3.30
CA PHE A 169 -6.35 11.74 -2.90
C PHE A 169 -5.01 11.53 -3.59
N SER A 170 -4.34 12.64 -3.89
CA SER A 170 -2.98 12.59 -4.43
C SER A 170 -1.96 12.48 -3.31
N ASP A 171 -0.89 11.71 -3.54
CA ASP A 171 0.24 11.70 -2.62
C ASP A 171 0.97 13.06 -2.66
N TYR A 172 1.05 13.68 -1.49
CA TYR A 172 1.71 14.96 -1.29
C TYR A 172 3.21 14.93 -1.56
N VAL A 173 3.93 13.85 -1.21
CA VAL A 173 5.36 13.74 -1.47
C VAL A 173 5.62 13.68 -2.97
N HIS A 174 4.82 12.91 -3.69
CA HIS A 174 4.89 12.84 -5.15
C HIS A 174 4.56 14.20 -5.78
N LEU A 175 3.55 14.91 -5.28
CA LEU A 175 3.24 16.27 -5.69
C LEU A 175 4.42 17.22 -5.50
N LYS A 176 5.03 17.25 -4.30
CA LYS A 176 6.21 18.10 -4.02
C LYS A 176 7.39 17.73 -4.91
N ARG A 177 7.60 16.43 -5.19
CA ARG A 177 8.68 15.95 -6.07
C ARG A 177 8.46 16.44 -7.51
N ASN A 178 7.23 16.37 -8.00
CA ASN A 178 6.88 16.82 -9.35
C ASN A 178 7.04 18.34 -9.47
N LEU A 179 6.54 19.10 -8.50
CA LEU A 179 6.75 20.55 -8.42
C LEU A 179 8.24 20.91 -8.35
N LYS A 180 9.03 20.18 -7.55
CA LYS A 180 10.49 20.42 -7.43
C LYS A 180 11.21 20.17 -8.74
N THR A 181 10.79 19.16 -9.49
CA THR A 181 11.33 18.83 -10.81
C THR A 181 10.99 19.92 -11.81
N HIS A 182 9.74 20.41 -11.82
CA HIS A 182 9.32 21.54 -12.63
C HIS A 182 10.12 22.81 -12.31
N CYS A 183 10.24 23.20 -11.02
CA CYS A 183 11.04 24.36 -10.62
C CYS A 183 12.52 24.26 -11.02
N ARG A 184 13.09 23.04 -11.11
CA ARG A 184 14.45 22.83 -11.61
C ARG A 184 14.55 23.03 -13.11
N LYS A 185 13.56 22.56 -13.86
CA LYS A 185 13.48 22.72 -15.31
C LYS A 185 13.39 24.20 -15.70
N GLU A 186 12.58 24.96 -14.98
CA GLU A 186 12.41 26.41 -15.14
C GLU A 186 13.52 27.24 -14.46
N GLN A 187 14.60 26.59 -13.99
CA GLN A 187 15.77 27.23 -13.39
C GLN A 187 15.47 28.18 -12.21
N ILE A 188 14.41 27.90 -11.46
CA ILE A 188 14.00 28.74 -10.32
C ILE A 188 15.07 28.67 -9.23
N GLY A 189 15.49 29.86 -8.77
CA GLY A 189 16.49 30.05 -7.74
C GLY A 189 16.20 29.26 -6.46
N LYS A 190 17.25 28.79 -5.79
CA LYS A 190 17.12 27.90 -4.62
C LYS A 190 16.32 28.54 -3.48
N ASP A 191 16.54 29.82 -3.20
CA ASP A 191 15.89 30.53 -2.08
C ASP A 191 14.41 30.80 -2.37
N LEU A 192 14.10 31.25 -3.59
CA LEU A 192 12.72 31.42 -4.03
C LEU A 192 11.95 30.10 -4.01
N ARG A 193 12.56 29.03 -4.53
CA ARG A 193 11.99 27.68 -4.47
C ARG A 193 11.71 27.26 -3.03
N LYS A 194 12.63 27.50 -2.09
CA LYS A 194 12.43 27.17 -0.68
C LYS A 194 11.19 27.89 -0.14
N ARG A 195 11.08 29.19 -0.39
CA ARG A 195 9.94 30.00 0.02
C ARG A 195 8.61 29.51 -0.59
N ILE A 196 8.60 29.17 -1.89
CA ILE A 196 7.43 28.57 -2.54
C ILE A 196 7.01 27.28 -1.83
N PHE A 197 7.95 26.39 -1.51
CA PHE A 197 7.63 25.15 -0.80
C PHE A 197 7.09 25.38 0.61
N GLU A 198 7.54 26.42 1.32
CA GLU A 198 6.98 26.82 2.62
C GLU A 198 5.50 27.21 2.47
N TYR A 199 5.13 27.98 1.44
CA TYR A 199 3.72 28.29 1.15
C TYR A 199 2.90 27.05 0.75
N ILE A 200 3.47 26.13 -0.05
CA ILE A 200 2.80 24.88 -0.40
C ILE A 200 2.53 24.02 0.84
N ASP A 201 3.47 23.98 1.79
CA ASP A 201 3.27 23.31 3.08
C ASP A 201 2.17 23.99 3.92
N ILE A 202 2.09 25.33 3.91
CA ILE A 202 1.04 26.08 4.63
C ILE A 202 -0.34 25.87 3.98
N LEU A 203 -0.43 25.90 2.65
CA LEU A 203 -1.68 25.67 1.91
C LEU A 203 -2.32 24.32 2.27
N GLN A 204 -1.50 23.30 2.47
CA GLN A 204 -1.99 21.99 2.87
C GLN A 204 -2.59 21.99 4.29
N LEU A 205 -2.06 22.82 5.18
CA LEU A 205 -2.50 22.96 6.56
C LEU A 205 -3.75 23.83 6.71
N SER A 206 -4.25 24.44 5.64
CA SER A 206 -5.46 25.27 5.68
C SER A 206 -6.66 24.49 6.25
N GLU A 207 -7.31 25.08 7.24
CA GLU A 207 -8.49 24.53 7.91
C GLU A 207 -9.81 25.00 7.29
N THR A 208 -9.76 26.00 6.39
CA THR A 208 -10.89 26.50 5.61
C THR A 208 -10.47 26.83 4.18
N LEU A 209 -11.45 26.94 3.28
CA LEU A 209 -11.22 27.40 1.90
C LEU A 209 -10.70 28.85 1.88
N GLU A 210 -11.21 29.72 2.76
CA GLU A 210 -10.76 31.11 2.88
C GLU A 210 -9.28 31.19 3.26
N GLN A 211 -8.82 30.39 4.24
CA GLN A 211 -7.40 30.33 4.61
C GLN A 211 -6.52 29.82 3.47
N PHE A 212 -7.05 28.90 2.64
CA PHE A 212 -6.36 28.42 1.47
C PHE A 212 -6.21 29.54 0.43
N ASP A 213 -7.30 30.24 0.11
CA ASP A 213 -7.31 31.32 -0.87
C ASP A 213 -6.38 32.48 -0.44
N ASP A 214 -6.43 32.90 0.83
CA ASP A 214 -5.53 33.93 1.38
C ASP A 214 -4.05 33.54 1.23
N THR A 215 -3.73 32.28 1.57
CA THR A 215 -2.35 31.76 1.44
C THR A 215 -1.94 31.65 -0.02
N TYR A 216 -2.88 31.29 -0.91
CA TYR A 216 -2.63 31.16 -2.34
C TYR A 216 -2.36 32.51 -2.99
N ASP A 217 -3.09 33.55 -2.56
CA ASP A 217 -2.87 34.91 -3.00
C ASP A 217 -1.47 35.40 -2.61
N GLU A 218 -1.00 35.10 -1.39
CA GLU A 218 0.37 35.40 -0.98
C GLU A 218 1.42 34.62 -1.79
N LEU A 219 1.17 33.35 -2.09
CA LEU A 219 2.03 32.56 -2.98
C LEU A 219 2.09 33.18 -4.39
N SER A 220 0.95 33.62 -4.92
CA SER A 220 0.86 34.19 -6.27
C SER A 220 1.72 35.45 -6.44
N LYS A 221 1.86 36.26 -5.38
CA LYS A 221 2.67 37.49 -5.37
C LYS A 221 4.17 37.24 -5.50
N ILE A 222 4.64 36.07 -5.07
CA ILE A 222 6.06 35.70 -5.11
C ILE A 222 6.40 34.71 -6.22
N CYS A 223 5.40 34.03 -6.76
CA CYS A 223 5.57 32.98 -7.75
C CYS A 223 5.83 33.59 -9.14
N PRO A 224 6.86 33.14 -9.89
CA PRO A 224 7.02 33.52 -11.29
C PRO A 224 5.78 33.16 -12.11
N GLU A 225 5.42 33.99 -13.09
CA GLU A 225 4.18 33.85 -13.87
C GLU A 225 4.02 32.45 -14.51
N ASP A 226 5.09 31.93 -15.13
CA ASP A 226 5.07 30.60 -15.76
C ASP A 226 4.83 29.48 -14.73
N LEU A 227 5.43 29.59 -13.54
CA LEU A 227 5.21 28.62 -12.47
C LEU A 227 3.80 28.74 -11.90
N LEU A 228 3.29 29.96 -11.71
CA LEU A 228 1.94 30.19 -11.23
C LEU A 228 0.92 29.58 -12.21
N LYS A 229 1.10 29.81 -13.51
CA LYS A 229 0.30 29.18 -14.56
C LYS A 229 0.37 27.65 -14.52
N TYR A 230 1.54 27.07 -14.24
CA TYR A 230 1.67 25.63 -14.03
C TYR A 230 0.88 25.16 -12.81
N ILE A 231 0.98 25.88 -11.68
CA ILE A 231 0.25 25.56 -10.44
C ILE A 231 -1.26 25.64 -10.68
N ASP A 232 -1.76 26.75 -11.26
CA ASP A 232 -3.18 26.94 -11.56
C ASP A 232 -3.75 25.81 -12.40
N ASN A 233 -3.05 25.42 -13.49
CA ASN A 233 -3.57 24.45 -14.45
C ASN A 233 -3.43 22.99 -14.00
N ASN A 234 -2.47 22.65 -13.14
CA ASN A 234 -2.10 21.25 -12.87
C ASN A 234 -2.17 20.85 -11.40
N LEU A 235 -2.07 21.82 -10.48
CA LEU A 235 -1.87 21.55 -9.06
C LEU A 235 -2.90 22.21 -8.15
N LYS A 236 -3.55 23.32 -8.52
CA LYS A 236 -4.43 24.06 -7.60
C LYS A 236 -5.57 23.20 -7.06
N GLU A 237 -6.32 22.53 -7.93
CA GLU A 237 -7.39 21.60 -7.52
C GLU A 237 -6.84 20.45 -6.67
N VAL A 238 -5.65 19.96 -7.02
CA VAL A 238 -5.01 18.85 -6.31
C VAL A 238 -4.56 19.28 -4.92
N LEU A 239 -4.04 20.49 -4.77
CA LEU A 239 -3.68 21.10 -3.50
C LEU A 239 -4.90 21.28 -2.62
N ILE A 240 -6.02 21.76 -3.18
CA ILE A 240 -7.32 21.83 -2.47
C ILE A 240 -7.76 20.45 -1.99
N ASN A 241 -7.63 19.42 -2.83
CA ASN A 241 -8.07 18.07 -2.49
C ASN A 241 -7.28 17.44 -1.33
N ILE A 242 -6.04 17.89 -1.07
CA ILE A 242 -5.19 17.34 -0.01
C ILE A 242 -5.10 18.24 1.22
N THR A 243 -5.90 19.29 1.31
CA THR A 243 -5.94 20.17 2.49
C THR A 243 -6.56 19.49 3.69
N VAL A 244 -6.24 19.97 4.89
CA VAL A 244 -6.84 19.51 6.14
C VAL A 244 -8.37 19.60 6.10
N PHE A 245 -8.94 20.69 5.58
CA PHE A 245 -10.40 20.83 5.53
C PHE A 245 -11.08 19.82 4.60
N THR A 246 -10.49 19.54 3.44
CA THR A 246 -11.03 18.54 2.50
C THR A 246 -10.87 17.13 3.04
N LEU A 247 -9.74 16.84 3.67
CA LEU A 247 -9.53 15.53 4.31
C LEU A 247 -10.52 15.30 5.46
N ARG A 248 -10.72 16.31 6.32
CA ARG A 248 -11.68 16.25 7.44
C ARG A 248 -13.12 16.03 6.96
N SER A 249 -13.54 16.67 5.86
CA SER A 249 -14.89 16.49 5.31
C SER A 249 -15.15 15.04 4.84
N HIS A 250 -14.10 14.29 4.55
CA HIS A 250 -14.17 12.87 4.18
C HIS A 250 -13.92 11.92 5.35
N GLY A 251 -13.85 12.41 6.59
CA GLY A 251 -13.68 11.58 7.79
C GLY A 251 -12.21 11.24 8.12
N TYR A 252 -11.25 12.00 7.58
CA TYR A 252 -9.86 11.93 8.01
C TYR A 252 -9.67 12.73 9.31
N LEU A 253 -9.37 12.04 10.40
CA LEU A 253 -9.39 12.61 11.76
C LEU A 253 -8.01 12.95 12.33
N CYS A 254 -6.94 12.87 11.53
CA CYS A 254 -5.60 13.08 12.08
C CYS A 254 -5.36 14.57 12.34
N SER A 255 -5.12 14.91 13.60
CA SER A 255 -4.84 16.27 14.09
C SER A 255 -3.44 16.76 13.75
N ASP A 256 -2.45 15.85 13.64
CA ASP A 256 -1.03 16.25 13.70
C ASP A 256 -0.15 15.66 12.59
N VAL A 257 -0.70 14.75 11.76
CA VAL A 257 0.05 14.13 10.67
C VAL A 257 -0.77 14.25 9.41
N ILE A 258 -0.44 15.32 8.69
CA ILE A 258 -0.69 15.43 7.27
C ILE A 258 -0.40 14.06 6.65
N PRO A 259 -1.35 13.48 5.93
CA PRO A 259 -1.10 12.18 5.34
C PRO A 259 0.06 12.31 4.32
N TYR A 260 0.81 11.23 4.12
CA TYR A 260 1.52 10.94 2.86
C TYR A 260 3.06 10.98 2.74
N SER A 261 3.90 11.20 3.76
CA SER A 261 5.36 10.97 3.55
C SER A 261 5.89 9.63 4.04
N ASN A 262 5.94 9.38 5.34
CA ASN A 262 6.81 8.30 5.85
C ASN A 262 6.12 6.93 5.97
N ARG A 263 4.80 6.84 5.71
CA ARG A 263 4.02 5.66 6.14
C ARG A 263 4.14 4.48 5.19
N CYS A 264 4.26 4.74 3.88
CA CYS A 264 4.58 3.71 2.89
C CYS A 264 6.08 3.58 2.63
N GLU A 265 6.91 4.54 3.08
CA GLU A 265 8.35 4.55 2.84
C GLU A 265 9.06 3.29 3.34
N GLY A 266 8.67 2.73 4.49
CA GLY A 266 9.26 1.49 4.99
C GLY A 266 9.01 0.29 4.06
N PHE A 267 7.79 0.14 3.56
CA PHE A 267 7.42 -0.90 2.62
C PHE A 267 8.05 -0.65 1.24
N ASN A 268 7.98 0.58 0.76
CA ASN A 268 8.58 1.02 -0.51
C ASN A 268 10.11 0.87 -0.49
N PHE A 269 10.76 1.14 0.64
CA PHE A 269 12.20 0.93 0.83
C PHE A 269 12.55 -0.55 0.76
N MET A 270 11.77 -1.41 1.40
CA MET A 270 11.93 -2.86 1.29
C MET A 270 11.76 -3.32 -0.15
N LEU A 271 10.72 -2.89 -0.87
CA LEU A 271 10.57 -3.22 -2.30
C LEU A 271 11.71 -2.67 -3.16
N LYS A 272 12.27 -1.50 -2.84
CA LYS A 272 13.46 -0.97 -3.53
C LYS A 272 14.70 -1.82 -3.29
N GLN A 273 14.86 -2.43 -2.11
CA GLN A 273 15.93 -3.41 -1.89
C GLN A 273 15.71 -4.68 -2.71
N LEU A 274 14.45 -5.10 -2.92
CA LEU A 274 14.12 -6.19 -3.84
C LEU A 274 14.35 -5.80 -5.31
N ASN A 275 14.29 -4.52 -5.68
CA ASN A 275 14.61 -4.04 -7.03
C ASN A 275 16.11 -4.25 -7.40
N GLU A 276 16.99 -4.44 -6.41
CA GLU A 276 18.38 -4.86 -6.68
C GLU A 276 18.49 -6.30 -7.21
N TRP A 277 17.38 -7.06 -7.24
CA TRP A 277 17.30 -8.40 -7.79
C TRP A 277 17.31 -8.37 -9.32
N LYS A 278 18.52 -8.44 -9.89
CA LYS A 278 18.74 -8.36 -11.34
C LYS A 278 18.09 -9.50 -12.14
N LYS A 279 17.85 -10.66 -11.53
CA LYS A 279 17.16 -11.82 -12.11
C LYS A 279 16.46 -12.62 -11.01
N SER A 280 15.13 -12.55 -10.95
CA SER A 280 14.31 -13.42 -10.10
C SER A 280 13.19 -14.02 -10.93
N SER A 281 12.99 -15.32 -10.82
CA SER A 281 11.86 -16.00 -11.45
C SER A 281 10.57 -15.63 -10.71
N VAL A 282 9.45 -15.56 -11.43
CA VAL A 282 8.20 -15.06 -10.84
C VAL A 282 7.65 -15.93 -9.71
N ASP A 283 7.86 -17.24 -9.78
CA ASP A 283 7.53 -18.16 -8.69
C ASP A 283 8.26 -17.77 -7.40
N ALA A 284 9.56 -17.47 -7.46
CA ALA A 284 10.32 -17.01 -6.31
C ALA A 284 9.79 -15.66 -5.77
N VAL A 285 9.39 -14.75 -6.65
CA VAL A 285 8.75 -13.48 -6.27
C VAL A 285 7.42 -13.73 -5.54
N VAL A 286 6.58 -14.64 -6.03
CA VAL A 286 5.31 -15.01 -5.35
C VAL A 286 5.57 -15.57 -3.96
N LEU A 287 6.54 -16.47 -3.82
CA LEU A 287 6.90 -17.05 -2.52
C LEU A 287 7.47 -16.03 -1.56
N SER A 288 8.22 -15.06 -2.09
CA SER A 288 8.73 -13.92 -1.32
C SER A 288 7.60 -13.11 -0.72
N PHE A 289 6.61 -12.77 -1.54
CA PHE A 289 5.44 -12.05 -1.07
C PHE A 289 4.58 -12.86 -0.12
N HIS A 290 4.45 -14.18 -0.31
CA HIS A 290 3.75 -15.03 0.66
C HIS A 290 4.38 -14.92 2.06
N ARG A 291 5.71 -15.05 2.17
CA ARG A 291 6.42 -14.92 3.45
C ARG A 291 6.26 -13.53 4.04
N LEU A 292 6.32 -12.49 3.21
CA LEU A 292 6.12 -11.11 3.66
C LEU A 292 4.70 -10.90 4.23
N LEU A 293 3.66 -11.36 3.53
CA LEU A 293 2.28 -11.27 3.99
C LEU A 293 2.07 -12.04 5.30
N ALA A 294 2.65 -13.23 5.41
CA ALA A 294 2.63 -14.02 6.64
C ALA A 294 3.31 -13.29 7.81
N HIS A 295 4.46 -12.63 7.57
CA HIS A 295 5.12 -11.83 8.60
C HIS A 295 4.23 -10.71 9.13
N PHE A 296 3.54 -9.96 8.25
CA PHE A 296 2.59 -8.94 8.70
C PHE A 296 1.42 -9.52 9.48
N LEU A 297 0.90 -10.69 9.08
CA LEU A 297 -0.16 -11.38 9.84
C LEU A 297 0.29 -11.72 11.27
N ILE A 298 1.48 -12.30 11.42
CA ILE A 298 2.07 -12.66 12.71
C ILE A 298 2.26 -11.40 13.57
N ASP A 299 2.88 -10.36 13.01
CA ASP A 299 3.13 -9.11 13.72
C ASP A 299 1.84 -8.47 14.24
N ILE A 300 0.77 -8.49 13.44
CA ILE A 300 -0.55 -7.98 13.85
C ILE A 300 -1.16 -8.85 14.95
N ARG A 301 -1.18 -10.18 14.80
CA ARG A 301 -1.72 -11.09 15.83
C ARG A 301 -0.96 -10.95 17.15
N ARG A 302 0.37 -10.96 17.13
CA ARG A 302 1.22 -10.74 18.31
C ARG A 302 0.96 -9.39 18.96
N SER A 303 0.81 -8.33 18.17
CA SER A 303 0.51 -6.99 18.69
C SER A 303 -0.86 -6.93 19.37
N ARG A 304 -1.87 -7.65 18.85
CA ARG A 304 -3.18 -7.78 19.51
C ARG A 304 -3.12 -8.52 20.85
N ALA A 305 -2.14 -9.40 21.04
CA ALA A 305 -1.88 -10.10 22.31
C ALA A 305 -0.89 -9.36 23.22
N GLY A 306 -0.43 -8.15 22.86
CA GLY A 306 0.57 -7.41 23.64
C GLY A 306 2.00 -7.96 23.57
N LEU A 307 2.28 -8.89 22.65
CA LEU A 307 3.60 -9.52 22.43
C LEU A 307 4.35 -8.96 21.22
N GLY A 308 3.70 -8.04 20.49
CA GLY A 308 4.19 -7.45 19.25
C GLY A 308 4.80 -6.07 19.45
N LYS A 309 5.11 -5.41 18.33
CA LYS A 309 5.70 -4.07 18.31
C LYS A 309 4.67 -2.95 18.28
N TYR A 310 3.40 -3.28 18.02
CA TYR A 310 2.32 -2.31 17.97
C TYR A 310 1.44 -2.40 19.21
N HIS A 311 1.04 -1.26 19.75
CA HIS A 311 0.25 -1.18 20.97
C HIS A 311 -1.19 -0.83 20.65
N LEU A 312 -2.13 -1.68 21.09
CA LEU A 312 -3.55 -1.41 20.90
C LEU A 312 -3.96 -0.17 21.71
N LYS A 313 -4.67 0.75 21.07
CA LYS A 313 -5.34 1.86 21.74
C LYS A 313 -6.29 1.31 22.80
N SER A 314 -6.43 2.00 23.93
CA SER A 314 -7.33 1.59 25.02
C SER A 314 -8.76 1.32 24.55
N ILE A 315 -9.27 2.20 23.68
CA ILE A 315 -10.59 2.06 23.05
C ILE A 315 -10.72 0.87 22.08
N ALA A 316 -9.59 0.28 21.66
CA ALA A 316 -9.51 -0.89 20.80
C ALA A 316 -9.33 -2.20 21.60
N ALA A 317 -9.37 -2.19 22.94
CA ALA A 317 -9.13 -3.36 23.78
C ALA A 317 -10.04 -4.57 23.45
N ARG A 318 -11.25 -4.35 22.91
CA ARG A 318 -12.15 -5.42 22.45
C ARG A 318 -11.57 -6.27 21.31
N TYR A 319 -10.52 -5.79 20.64
CA TYR A 319 -9.80 -6.50 19.59
C TYR A 319 -8.56 -7.22 20.12
N ALA A 320 -8.28 -7.21 21.43
CA ALA A 320 -7.19 -7.97 22.00
C ALA A 320 -7.35 -9.48 21.71
N LEU A 321 -6.23 -10.19 21.64
CA LEU A 321 -6.17 -11.65 21.61
C LEU A 321 -5.61 -12.15 22.94
N ASP A 322 -5.98 -13.36 23.32
CA ASP A 322 -5.30 -14.03 24.42
C ASP A 322 -3.87 -14.39 23.97
N THR A 323 -2.91 -14.37 24.89
CA THR A 323 -1.55 -14.82 24.61
C THR A 323 -1.51 -16.30 24.25
N ASP A 324 -2.45 -17.08 24.78
CA ASP A 324 -2.57 -18.52 24.50
C ASP A 324 -3.07 -18.83 23.07
N ASP A 325 -3.66 -17.84 22.38
CA ASP A 325 -4.11 -17.95 20.98
C ASP A 325 -3.01 -17.65 19.96
N ILE A 326 -1.80 -17.27 20.42
CA ILE A 326 -0.68 -16.93 19.55
C ILE A 326 0.23 -18.15 19.40
N GLU A 327 0.22 -18.74 18.21
CA GLU A 327 1.23 -19.74 17.85
C GLU A 327 2.63 -19.10 17.89
N ASP A 328 3.57 -19.82 18.50
CA ASP A 328 4.95 -19.37 18.75
C ASP A 328 5.77 -19.47 17.44
N GLU A 329 5.40 -18.66 16.45
CA GLU A 329 6.14 -18.56 15.20
C GLU A 329 7.38 -17.67 15.40
N PRO A 330 8.57 -18.11 14.92
CA PRO A 330 9.81 -17.38 15.16
C PRO A 330 9.75 -15.97 14.58
N LYS A 331 10.22 -15.01 15.36
CA LYS A 331 10.33 -13.60 14.96
C LYS A 331 11.41 -13.46 13.90
N ILE A 332 11.03 -13.55 12.63
CA ILE A 332 11.92 -13.22 11.52
C ILE A 332 11.85 -11.71 11.29
N SER A 333 12.99 -11.00 11.33
CA SER A 333 12.98 -9.57 11.03
C SER A 333 12.74 -9.35 9.53
N MET A 334 12.15 -8.23 9.12
CA MET A 334 11.99 -7.91 7.69
C MET A 334 13.31 -7.96 6.91
N ASN A 335 14.43 -7.56 7.53
CA ASN A 335 15.76 -7.66 6.91
C ASN A 335 16.23 -9.11 6.76
N ASP A 336 15.88 -9.98 7.71
CA ASP A 336 16.19 -11.41 7.63
C ASP A 336 15.29 -12.10 6.61
N ILE A 337 14.03 -11.65 6.45
CA ILE A 337 13.19 -12.06 5.32
C ILE A 337 13.90 -11.66 4.02
N VAL A 338 14.29 -10.39 3.83
CA VAL A 338 15.00 -9.97 2.61
C VAL A 338 16.29 -10.77 2.37
N LYS A 339 17.08 -11.06 3.42
CA LYS A 339 18.31 -11.86 3.32
C LYS A 339 18.06 -13.34 3.01
N GLU A 340 17.08 -13.97 3.65
CA GLU A 340 16.69 -15.35 3.36
C GLU A 340 16.12 -15.46 1.94
N LEU A 341 15.36 -14.46 1.50
CA LEU A 341 14.85 -14.37 0.15
C LEU A 341 15.98 -14.19 -0.88
N GLN A 342 17.04 -13.44 -0.54
CA GLN A 342 18.26 -13.36 -1.34
C GLN A 342 19.04 -14.69 -1.37
N ALA A 343 19.04 -15.46 -0.27
CA ALA A 343 19.76 -16.72 -0.17
C ALA A 343 19.07 -17.90 -0.89
N ASP A 344 17.74 -17.88 -1.01
CA ASP A 344 16.97 -18.90 -1.75
C ASP A 344 17.03 -18.72 -3.29
N LEU A 345 17.65 -17.64 -3.78
CA LEU A 345 17.77 -17.27 -5.21
C LEU A 345 19.15 -17.62 -5.83
N TYR A 346 20.12 -18.03 -5.01
CA TYR A 346 21.45 -18.52 -5.43
C TYR A 346 21.64 -19.97 -4.98
#